data_AF-A0A0K1IZA1-F1
#
_entry.id   AF-A0A0K1IZA1-F1
#
_cell.length_a   1.000
_cell.length_b   1.000
_cell.length_c   1.000
_cell.angle_alpha   90.00
_cell.angle_beta   90.00
_cell.angle_gamma   90.00
#
_symmetry.space_group_name_H-M   'P 1'
#
loop_
_entity.id
_entity.type
_entity.pdbx_description
1 polymer ?
#
loop_
_entity_poly.entity_id
_entity_poly.type
_entity_poly.pdbx_seq_one_letter_code
_entity_poly.pdbx_strand_id
1 'polypeptide(L)'
;MTGIVIFTAGRQDAYEDYKKSVKQGHEINEVSPYLSDEDVEELRATSEDDRVHLWGSSVASKWNNVEPGDVAFVYHDGKFVARGQVLMLRENYDLAEYLWKDGVNHDRWDSENPWKYLTFLTEVEGTDVDIGEFNNLVGYDQTYRPQGFTRVADSRLSRLTDEYDSVETALAELTGSGEKVHQVDDDDVEQTPNISTLLRSASTDGSRAEEFEQLVAKAFTRLGCETKWIEGGGDTDVEINSPMHVVIEAKTRSSGKLNTLEATNIDKHRRQKGADHAIVVAPGFAPKVIENATTNELTTLTVDDLIELLDRRDRYAVTPEQILDLLARPGAFQDDRLDLLDESIDDRLDAGETILSVVSALERADSPVANAADLRWIVVGMHDPSDVPSERDITRTLQLLSHPSISAVEQVEDGYRLVTSYENAVKLVRSLNTVVQKSWKPELSNSSN
;
A
#
# COMPACT_ATOMS: atom_id res chain seq x y z
N MET A 1 -6.18 8.66 -3.31
CA MET A 1 -7.66 8.54 -3.39
C MET A 1 -7.99 8.44 -4.86
N THR A 2 -8.75 7.42 -5.26
CA THR A 2 -9.07 7.17 -6.67
C THR A 2 -9.92 8.29 -7.28
N GLY A 3 -9.50 8.79 -8.44
CA GLY A 3 -10.18 9.81 -9.21
C GLY A 3 -11.23 9.27 -10.18
N ILE A 4 -12.08 10.18 -10.68
CA ILE A 4 -13.00 9.88 -11.79
C ILE A 4 -12.69 10.81 -12.95
N VAL A 5 -12.39 10.23 -14.11
CA VAL A 5 -12.10 10.95 -15.36
C VAL A 5 -13.22 10.69 -16.37
N ILE A 6 -13.60 11.70 -17.13
CA ILE A 6 -14.67 11.65 -18.11
C ILE A 6 -14.11 12.05 -19.49
N PHE A 7 -14.24 11.13 -20.44
CA PHE A 7 -13.99 11.34 -21.86
C PHE A 7 -15.32 11.61 -22.57
N THR A 8 -15.35 12.59 -23.47
CA THR A 8 -16.58 12.93 -24.21
C THR A 8 -16.52 12.48 -25.65
N ALA A 9 -17.37 11.50 -25.99
CA ALA A 9 -17.58 11.01 -27.35
C ALA A 9 -18.90 11.54 -27.94
N GLY A 10 -19.24 12.82 -27.67
CA GLY A 10 -20.56 13.37 -27.99
C GLY A 10 -20.82 13.64 -29.48
N ARG A 11 -19.78 13.77 -30.29
CA ARG A 11 -19.90 13.92 -31.75
C ARG A 11 -19.79 12.55 -32.43
N GLN A 12 -20.36 12.41 -33.63
CA GLN A 12 -20.30 11.13 -34.37
C GLN A 12 -18.86 10.67 -34.65
N ASP A 13 -17.96 11.59 -35.02
CA ASP A 13 -16.54 11.27 -35.24
C ASP A 13 -15.87 10.74 -33.97
N ALA A 14 -16.01 11.46 -32.86
CA ALA A 14 -15.49 11.06 -31.57
C ALA A 14 -16.11 9.74 -31.06
N TYR A 15 -17.34 9.41 -31.45
CA TYR A 15 -17.95 8.13 -31.12
C TYR A 15 -17.36 6.97 -31.93
N GLU A 16 -17.01 7.19 -33.20
CA GLU A 16 -16.26 6.19 -33.97
C GLU A 16 -14.83 6.01 -33.41
N ASP A 17 -14.18 7.10 -32.99
CA ASP A 17 -12.88 7.04 -32.31
C ASP A 17 -12.97 6.23 -31.01
N TYR A 18 -14.03 6.42 -30.23
CA TYR A 18 -14.27 5.63 -29.01
C TYR A 18 -14.38 4.13 -29.35
N LYS A 19 -15.19 3.79 -30.37
CA LYS A 19 -15.37 2.38 -30.76
C LYS A 19 -14.05 1.75 -31.16
N LYS A 20 -13.22 2.47 -31.91
CA LYS A 20 -11.92 1.97 -32.36
C LYS A 20 -10.91 1.91 -31.21
N SER A 21 -10.66 3.05 -30.55
CA SER A 21 -9.52 3.23 -29.67
C SER A 21 -9.74 2.78 -28.22
N VAL A 22 -10.98 2.84 -27.73
CA VAL A 22 -11.30 2.43 -26.36
C VAL A 22 -12.03 1.10 -26.36
N LYS A 23 -13.07 0.92 -27.16
CA LYS A 23 -13.88 -0.31 -27.11
C LYS A 23 -13.19 -1.50 -27.77
N GLN A 24 -12.64 -1.33 -28.97
CA GLN A 24 -11.93 -2.41 -29.69
C GLN A 24 -10.44 -2.48 -29.30
N GLY A 25 -9.83 -1.32 -29.08
CA GLY A 25 -8.39 -1.22 -28.83
C GLY A 25 -7.57 -1.43 -30.11
N HIS A 26 -6.33 -0.95 -30.08
CA HIS A 26 -5.36 -1.14 -31.17
C HIS A 26 -4.52 -2.38 -30.90
N GLU A 27 -4.02 -3.04 -31.95
CA GLU A 27 -3.09 -4.14 -31.72
C GLU A 27 -1.79 -3.58 -31.15
N ILE A 28 -1.19 -4.26 -30.17
CA ILE A 28 0.01 -3.75 -29.52
C ILE A 28 1.16 -3.50 -30.51
N ASN A 29 1.24 -4.28 -31.60
CA ASN A 29 2.23 -4.11 -32.65
C ASN A 29 2.02 -2.85 -33.51
N GLU A 30 0.81 -2.28 -33.53
CA GLU A 30 0.51 -1.03 -34.24
C GLU A 30 1.01 0.19 -33.45
N VAL A 31 0.98 0.11 -32.11
CA VAL A 31 1.35 1.22 -31.21
C VAL A 31 2.79 1.11 -30.69
N SER A 32 3.35 -0.09 -30.60
CA SER A 32 4.70 -0.32 -30.07
C SER A 32 5.82 0.45 -30.77
N PRO A 33 5.78 0.75 -32.08
CA PRO A 33 6.83 1.55 -32.72
C PRO A 33 6.97 2.98 -32.16
N TYR A 34 5.95 3.47 -31.44
CA TYR A 34 5.91 4.81 -30.87
C TYR A 34 6.15 4.84 -29.35
N LEU A 35 6.35 3.68 -28.73
CA LEU A 35 6.45 3.51 -27.28
C LEU A 35 7.84 3.01 -26.88
N SER A 36 8.21 3.19 -25.61
CA SER A 36 9.43 2.60 -25.06
C SER A 36 9.28 1.08 -24.89
N ASP A 37 10.39 0.35 -24.79
CA ASP A 37 10.34 -1.09 -24.51
C ASP A 37 9.62 -1.39 -23.16
N GLU A 38 9.81 -0.52 -22.16
CA GLU A 38 9.14 -0.58 -20.86
C GLU A 38 7.61 -0.40 -20.98
N ASP A 39 7.16 0.60 -21.75
CA ASP A 39 5.72 0.82 -22.00
C ASP A 39 5.10 -0.37 -22.73
N VAL A 40 5.83 -0.97 -23.67
CA VAL A 40 5.37 -2.14 -24.42
C VAL A 40 5.31 -3.37 -23.52
N GLU A 41 6.29 -3.57 -22.63
CA GLU A 41 6.28 -4.65 -21.65
C GLU A 41 5.08 -4.52 -20.69
N GLU A 42 4.85 -3.32 -20.15
CA GLU A 42 3.72 -3.00 -19.29
C GLU A 42 2.38 -3.30 -19.97
N LEU A 43 2.21 -2.84 -21.22
CA LEU A 43 1.01 -3.11 -22.01
C LEU A 43 0.83 -4.60 -22.31
N ARG A 44 1.90 -5.35 -22.61
CA ARG A 44 1.79 -6.81 -22.81
C ARG A 44 1.37 -7.53 -21.54
N ALA A 45 1.89 -7.10 -20.40
CA ALA A 45 1.59 -7.72 -19.12
C ALA A 45 0.15 -7.46 -18.65
N THR A 46 -0.44 -6.33 -19.04
CA THR A 46 -1.74 -5.88 -18.55
C THR A 46 -2.89 -5.97 -19.56
N SER A 47 -2.58 -6.02 -20.85
CA SER A 47 -3.59 -6.08 -21.92
C SER A 47 -4.39 -7.37 -21.93
N GLU A 48 -5.61 -7.26 -22.45
CA GLU A 48 -6.43 -8.40 -22.82
C GLU A 48 -6.34 -8.59 -24.34
N ASP A 49 -6.09 -9.83 -24.78
CA ASP A 49 -5.99 -10.18 -26.20
C ASP A 49 -4.96 -9.34 -27.01
N ASP A 50 -3.86 -8.90 -26.38
CA ASP A 50 -2.83 -8.01 -26.96
C ASP A 50 -3.41 -6.69 -27.52
N ARG A 51 -4.52 -6.21 -26.92
CA ARG A 51 -5.19 -4.95 -27.27
C ARG A 51 -4.81 -3.82 -26.34
N VAL A 52 -4.51 -2.67 -26.93
CA VAL A 52 -4.18 -1.44 -26.22
C VAL A 52 -5.36 -0.48 -26.33
N HIS A 53 -5.98 -0.20 -25.18
CA HIS A 53 -7.11 0.70 -25.07
C HIS A 53 -6.64 2.06 -24.59
N LEU A 54 -6.97 3.13 -25.32
CA LEU A 54 -6.50 4.46 -24.95
C LEU A 54 -7.38 5.59 -25.51
N TRP A 55 -7.29 6.76 -24.88
CA TRP A 55 -7.96 7.98 -25.32
C TRP A 55 -7.02 9.17 -25.33
N GLY A 56 -7.23 10.11 -26.26
CA GLY A 56 -6.44 11.32 -26.40
C GLY A 56 -7.15 12.57 -25.88
N SER A 57 -6.39 13.47 -25.26
CA SER A 57 -6.85 14.80 -24.84
C SER A 57 -5.88 15.88 -25.30
N SER A 58 -6.36 17.10 -25.41
CA SER A 58 -5.55 18.30 -25.66
C SER A 58 -5.46 19.23 -24.45
N VAL A 59 -6.09 18.86 -23.33
CA VAL A 59 -6.20 19.69 -22.11
C VAL A 59 -5.18 19.25 -21.06
N ALA A 60 -3.93 19.71 -21.21
CA ALA A 60 -2.82 19.37 -20.31
C ALA A 60 -3.16 19.63 -18.83
N SER A 61 -3.76 20.78 -18.52
CA SER A 61 -4.01 21.22 -17.14
C SER A 61 -4.94 20.28 -16.36
N LYS A 62 -5.85 19.59 -17.05
CA LYS A 62 -6.74 18.61 -16.41
C LYS A 62 -6.12 17.21 -16.43
N TRP A 63 -5.41 16.88 -17.51
CA TRP A 63 -4.75 15.58 -17.67
C TRP A 63 -3.62 15.37 -16.66
N ASN A 64 -2.89 16.44 -16.29
CA ASN A 64 -1.86 16.39 -15.26
C ASN A 64 -2.37 16.04 -13.84
N ASN A 65 -3.69 16.05 -13.63
CA ASN A 65 -4.28 15.65 -12.34
C ASN A 65 -4.84 14.22 -12.39
N VAL A 66 -4.67 13.50 -13.50
CA VAL A 66 -5.03 12.09 -13.59
C VAL A 66 -3.87 11.27 -13.07
N GLU A 67 -4.19 10.21 -12.32
CA GLU A 67 -3.22 9.27 -11.78
C GLU A 67 -3.55 7.85 -12.28
N PRO A 68 -2.55 6.97 -12.43
CA PRO A 68 -2.80 5.53 -12.51
C PRO A 68 -3.76 5.09 -11.39
N GLY A 69 -4.69 4.20 -11.73
CA GLY A 69 -5.74 3.75 -10.83
C GLY A 69 -7.06 4.54 -10.92
N ASP A 70 -7.08 5.78 -11.46
CA ASP A 70 -8.30 6.56 -11.67
C ASP A 70 -9.32 5.79 -12.54
N VAL A 71 -10.62 5.97 -12.28
CA VAL A 71 -11.68 5.35 -13.09
C VAL A 71 -12.07 6.30 -14.24
N ALA A 72 -11.92 5.84 -15.48
CA ALA A 72 -12.31 6.56 -16.68
C ALA A 72 -13.69 6.13 -17.17
N PHE A 73 -14.55 7.10 -17.46
CA PHE A 73 -15.86 6.91 -18.08
C PHE A 73 -15.92 7.57 -19.46
N VAL A 74 -16.58 6.91 -20.42
CA VAL A 74 -16.85 7.49 -21.75
C VAL A 74 -18.30 7.94 -21.84
N TYR A 75 -18.51 9.24 -21.94
CA TYR A 75 -19.82 9.87 -22.09
C TYR A 75 -20.24 9.95 -23.56
N HIS A 76 -21.43 9.45 -23.88
CA HIS A 76 -22.07 9.58 -25.19
C HIS A 76 -23.60 9.67 -25.03
N ASP A 77 -24.22 10.66 -25.69
CA ASP A 77 -25.67 10.81 -25.84
C ASP A 77 -26.50 10.61 -24.55
N GLY A 78 -26.16 11.38 -23.51
CA GLY A 78 -26.93 11.37 -22.25
C GLY A 78 -26.55 10.26 -21.27
N LYS A 79 -25.56 9.42 -21.58
CA LYS A 79 -25.15 8.33 -20.70
C LYS A 79 -23.67 8.04 -20.79
N PHE A 80 -23.17 7.23 -19.87
CA PHE A 80 -21.85 6.63 -19.97
C PHE A 80 -21.96 5.25 -20.60
N VAL A 81 -21.17 5.02 -21.65
CA VAL A 81 -21.25 3.82 -22.51
C VAL A 81 -20.10 2.84 -22.30
N ALA A 82 -19.03 3.29 -21.63
CA ALA A 82 -17.93 2.45 -21.21
C ALA A 82 -17.30 2.99 -19.92
N ARG A 83 -16.67 2.08 -19.18
CA ARG A 83 -15.72 2.41 -18.11
C ARG A 83 -14.41 1.64 -18.30
N GLY A 84 -13.36 2.08 -17.65
CA GLY A 84 -12.07 1.37 -17.55
C GLY A 84 -11.19 2.04 -16.50
N GLN A 85 -10.12 1.38 -16.09
CA GLN A 85 -9.16 1.91 -15.13
C GLN A 85 -7.96 2.53 -15.85
N VAL A 86 -7.49 3.68 -15.39
CA VAL A 86 -6.30 4.33 -15.94
C VAL A 86 -5.07 3.48 -15.59
N LEU A 87 -4.42 2.92 -16.61
CA LEU A 87 -3.20 2.14 -16.45
C LEU A 87 -1.96 3.05 -16.40
N MET A 88 -1.79 3.87 -17.45
CA MET A 88 -0.66 4.78 -17.54
C MET A 88 -0.97 6.00 -18.41
N LEU A 89 -0.11 7.00 -18.32
CA LEU A 89 -0.25 8.29 -18.97
C LEU A 89 1.01 8.60 -19.79
N ARG A 90 0.84 8.98 -21.07
CA ARG A 90 1.96 9.42 -21.91
C ARG A 90 1.60 10.67 -22.70
N GLU A 91 2.48 11.66 -22.72
CA GLU A 91 2.45 12.71 -23.73
C GLU A 91 3.20 12.22 -24.96
N ASN A 92 2.50 11.94 -26.05
CA ASN A 92 3.11 11.39 -27.26
C ASN A 92 2.44 11.96 -28.52
N TYR A 93 3.14 12.87 -29.19
CA TYR A 93 2.65 13.50 -30.41
C TYR A 93 2.62 12.51 -31.59
N ASP A 94 3.68 11.72 -31.77
CA ASP A 94 3.82 10.83 -32.94
C ASP A 94 2.75 9.74 -32.93
N LEU A 95 2.51 9.13 -31.76
CA LEU A 95 1.42 8.18 -31.59
C LEU A 95 0.06 8.85 -31.80
N ALA A 96 -0.15 10.05 -31.26
CA ALA A 96 -1.41 10.76 -31.44
C ALA A 96 -1.67 11.14 -32.92
N GLU A 97 -0.65 11.53 -33.67
CA GLU A 97 -0.78 11.80 -35.10
C GLU A 97 -1.18 10.52 -35.84
N TYR A 98 -0.50 9.40 -35.58
CA TYR A 98 -0.87 8.11 -36.15
C TYR A 98 -2.33 7.73 -35.85
N LEU A 99 -2.75 7.86 -34.58
CA LEU A 99 -4.07 7.45 -34.13
C LEU A 99 -5.20 8.32 -34.67
N TRP A 100 -5.04 9.64 -34.65
CA TRP A 100 -6.13 10.60 -34.86
C TRP A 100 -6.09 11.35 -36.20
N LYS A 101 -5.06 11.11 -37.02
CA LYS A 101 -4.93 11.67 -38.37
C LYS A 101 -4.84 10.57 -39.41
N ASP A 102 -3.85 9.68 -39.30
CA ASP A 102 -3.59 8.65 -40.33
C ASP A 102 -4.52 7.44 -40.16
N GLY A 103 -4.89 7.13 -38.92
CA GLY A 103 -5.70 5.98 -38.55
C GLY A 103 -7.22 6.17 -38.64
N VAL A 104 -7.71 7.36 -38.99
CA VAL A 104 -9.16 7.70 -38.95
C VAL A 104 -9.66 8.25 -40.29
N ASN A 105 -10.97 8.16 -40.49
CA ASN A 105 -11.63 8.65 -41.71
C ASN A 105 -12.40 9.95 -41.44
N HIS A 106 -11.71 10.95 -40.89
CA HIS A 106 -12.23 12.31 -40.70
C HIS A 106 -11.08 13.34 -40.62
N ASP A 107 -11.36 14.60 -40.94
CA ASP A 107 -10.36 15.68 -40.96
C ASP A 107 -10.48 16.58 -39.72
N ARG A 108 -10.23 16.01 -38.54
CA ARG A 108 -10.34 16.71 -37.25
C ARG A 108 -9.02 16.93 -36.54
N TRP A 109 -7.94 16.38 -37.08
CA TRP A 109 -6.60 16.59 -36.56
C TRP A 109 -6.24 18.07 -36.62
N ASP A 110 -5.76 18.58 -35.50
CA ASP A 110 -5.28 19.96 -35.37
C ASP A 110 -3.87 19.91 -34.79
N SER A 111 -2.88 20.28 -35.61
CA SER A 111 -1.47 20.30 -35.18
C SER A 111 -1.18 21.37 -34.13
N GLU A 112 -2.01 22.42 -34.01
CA GLU A 112 -1.87 23.43 -32.96
C GLU A 112 -2.48 22.98 -31.63
N ASN A 113 -3.43 22.03 -31.69
CA ASN A 113 -4.11 21.49 -30.52
C ASN A 113 -4.26 19.95 -30.57
N PRO A 114 -3.14 19.21 -30.68
CA PRO A 114 -3.17 17.76 -30.88
C PRO A 114 -3.67 17.05 -29.62
N TRP A 115 -4.40 15.94 -29.81
CA TRP A 115 -4.81 15.06 -28.72
C TRP A 115 -3.66 14.16 -28.24
N LYS A 116 -2.52 14.77 -27.93
CA LYS A 116 -1.25 14.11 -27.58
C LYS A 116 -1.14 13.64 -26.13
N TYR A 117 -2.05 14.08 -25.27
CA TYR A 117 -2.09 13.62 -23.88
C TYR A 117 -2.91 12.33 -23.84
N LEU A 118 -2.20 11.20 -23.91
CA LEU A 118 -2.78 9.87 -24.02
C LEU A 118 -2.99 9.27 -22.64
N THR A 119 -4.18 8.73 -22.44
CA THR A 119 -4.56 7.97 -21.25
C THR A 119 -4.82 6.53 -21.67
N PHE A 120 -3.97 5.62 -21.23
CA PHE A 120 -4.10 4.19 -21.48
C PHE A 120 -4.99 3.57 -20.41
N LEU A 121 -5.86 2.66 -20.84
CA LEU A 121 -6.85 2.02 -20.01
C LEU A 121 -6.65 0.52 -19.95
N THR A 122 -7.00 -0.05 -18.81
CA THR A 122 -7.18 -1.47 -18.58
C THR A 122 -8.62 -1.75 -18.13
N GLU A 123 -9.02 -3.03 -18.13
CA GLU A 123 -10.34 -3.49 -17.64
C GLU A 123 -11.50 -2.72 -18.30
N VAL A 124 -11.40 -2.52 -19.62
CA VAL A 124 -12.38 -1.74 -20.37
C VAL A 124 -13.63 -2.57 -20.59
N GLU A 125 -14.75 -2.09 -20.06
CA GLU A 125 -16.04 -2.75 -20.21
C GLU A 125 -17.16 -1.78 -20.61
N GLY A 126 -18.21 -2.36 -21.21
CA GLY A 126 -19.42 -1.62 -21.54
C GLY A 126 -20.22 -1.31 -20.28
N THR A 127 -20.76 -0.10 -20.20
CA THR A 127 -21.65 0.32 -19.12
C THR A 127 -22.86 1.07 -19.69
N ASP A 128 -23.92 1.20 -18.90
CA ASP A 128 -25.16 1.89 -19.28
C ASP A 128 -25.66 2.74 -18.11
N VAL A 129 -24.84 3.71 -17.71
CA VAL A 129 -25.14 4.62 -16.59
C VAL A 129 -25.75 5.91 -17.12
N ASP A 130 -26.96 6.24 -16.67
CA ASP A 130 -27.60 7.50 -17.01
C ASP A 130 -26.83 8.69 -16.41
N ILE A 131 -26.67 9.77 -17.18
CA ILE A 131 -25.96 10.96 -16.70
C ILE A 131 -26.64 11.59 -15.48
N GLY A 132 -27.96 11.46 -15.35
CA GLY A 132 -28.71 11.94 -14.20
C GLY A 132 -28.38 11.17 -12.93
N GLU A 133 -28.28 9.85 -13.00
CA GLU A 133 -27.88 9.00 -11.88
C GLU A 133 -26.44 9.30 -11.44
N PHE A 134 -25.52 9.39 -12.38
CA PHE A 134 -24.14 9.80 -12.10
C PHE A 134 -24.06 11.21 -11.50
N ASN A 135 -24.79 12.18 -12.06
CA ASN A 135 -24.82 13.55 -11.55
C ASN A 135 -25.35 13.59 -10.10
N ASN A 136 -26.37 12.79 -9.78
CA ASN A 136 -26.85 12.67 -8.40
C ASN A 136 -25.78 12.08 -7.49
N LEU A 137 -25.11 11.00 -7.91
CA LEU A 137 -24.04 10.37 -7.13
C LEU A 137 -22.92 11.37 -6.81
N VAL A 138 -22.33 12.02 -7.82
CA VAL A 138 -21.17 12.93 -7.63
C VAL A 138 -21.58 14.34 -7.18
N GLY A 139 -22.88 14.64 -7.17
CA GLY A 139 -23.48 15.91 -6.74
C GLY A 139 -23.38 17.04 -7.77
N TYR A 140 -23.34 16.72 -9.06
CA TYR A 140 -23.46 17.70 -10.14
C TYR A 140 -24.91 18.20 -10.29
N ASP A 141 -25.08 19.34 -10.96
CA ASP A 141 -26.40 19.81 -11.39
C ASP A 141 -27.05 18.78 -12.33
N GLN A 142 -28.36 18.53 -12.21
CA GLN A 142 -29.05 17.53 -13.05
C GLN A 142 -28.97 17.83 -14.56
N THR A 143 -28.83 19.10 -14.93
CA THR A 143 -28.67 19.54 -16.31
C THR A 143 -27.22 19.53 -16.79
N TYR A 144 -26.26 19.26 -15.89
CA TYR A 144 -24.85 19.16 -16.24
C TYR A 144 -24.63 18.10 -17.31
N ARG A 145 -23.87 18.48 -18.34
CA ARG A 145 -23.41 17.60 -19.41
C ARG A 145 -21.91 17.79 -19.58
N PRO A 146 -21.10 16.73 -19.47
CA PRO A 146 -19.66 16.82 -19.65
C PRO A 146 -19.30 17.44 -21.01
N GLN A 147 -18.32 18.35 -21.03
CA GLN A 147 -17.81 19.00 -22.25
C GLN A 147 -16.30 18.82 -22.32
N GLY A 148 -15.83 18.09 -23.31
CA GLY A 148 -14.42 17.72 -23.43
C GLY A 148 -13.94 16.85 -22.27
N PHE A 149 -12.62 16.69 -22.19
CA PHE A 149 -11.96 15.97 -21.10
C PHE A 149 -12.21 16.66 -19.75
N THR A 150 -12.64 15.89 -18.75
CA THR A 150 -12.93 16.40 -17.39
C THR A 150 -12.49 15.40 -16.34
N ARG A 151 -11.95 15.88 -15.22
CA ARG A 151 -11.77 15.11 -13.99
C ARG A 151 -12.70 15.65 -12.92
N VAL A 152 -13.37 14.76 -12.18
CA VAL A 152 -14.21 15.13 -11.04
C VAL A 152 -13.32 15.77 -9.96
N ALA A 153 -13.81 16.84 -9.34
CA ALA A 153 -13.05 17.57 -8.34
C ALA A 153 -12.90 16.76 -7.04
N ASP A 154 -11.74 16.83 -6.39
CA ASP A 154 -11.43 16.05 -5.19
C ASP A 154 -12.45 16.27 -4.07
N SER A 155 -12.96 17.48 -3.89
CA SER A 155 -14.00 17.76 -2.89
C SER A 155 -15.29 16.94 -3.08
N ARG A 156 -15.57 16.50 -4.32
CA ARG A 156 -16.71 15.63 -4.62
C ARG A 156 -16.36 14.17 -4.38
N LEU A 157 -15.13 13.78 -4.70
CA LEU A 157 -14.61 12.43 -4.47
C LEU A 157 -14.50 12.14 -2.96
N SER A 158 -13.99 13.09 -2.17
CA SER A 158 -13.93 12.94 -0.70
C SER A 158 -15.30 12.71 -0.10
N ARG A 159 -16.35 13.39 -0.58
CA ARG A 159 -17.73 13.12 -0.14
C ARG A 159 -18.17 11.68 -0.45
N LEU A 160 -17.77 11.13 -1.60
CA LEU A 160 -18.07 9.73 -1.92
C LEU A 160 -17.35 8.78 -0.97
N THR A 161 -16.07 9.05 -0.69
CA THR A 161 -15.30 8.28 0.29
C THR A 161 -15.94 8.34 1.68
N ASP A 162 -16.45 9.49 2.11
CA ASP A 162 -17.10 9.64 3.42
C ASP A 162 -18.47 8.92 3.49
N GLU A 163 -19.20 8.83 2.36
CA GLU A 163 -20.56 8.29 2.30
C GLU A 163 -20.60 6.78 1.96
N TYR A 164 -19.60 6.27 1.25
CA TYR A 164 -19.54 4.91 0.70
C TYR A 164 -18.21 4.17 0.99
N ASP A 165 -17.39 4.67 1.91
CA ASP A 165 -16.03 4.19 2.25
C ASP A 165 -14.95 4.38 1.17
N SER A 166 -15.34 4.37 -0.11
CA SER A 166 -14.46 4.59 -1.26
C SER A 166 -15.21 5.09 -2.51
N VAL A 167 -14.46 5.57 -3.50
CA VAL A 167 -15.03 5.99 -4.79
C VAL A 167 -15.49 4.78 -5.59
N GLU A 168 -14.74 3.69 -5.50
CA GLU A 168 -15.00 2.41 -6.13
C GLU A 168 -16.32 1.81 -5.65
N THR A 169 -16.56 1.76 -4.34
CA THR A 169 -17.84 1.30 -3.76
C THR A 169 -19.00 2.16 -4.25
N ALA A 170 -18.85 3.49 -4.25
CA ALA A 170 -19.89 4.40 -4.75
C ALA A 170 -20.23 4.14 -6.23
N LEU A 171 -19.21 3.87 -7.05
CA LEU A 171 -19.41 3.51 -8.45
C LEU A 171 -20.00 2.11 -8.63
N ALA A 172 -19.60 1.14 -7.82
CA ALA A 172 -20.13 -0.22 -7.85
C ALA A 172 -21.61 -0.27 -7.47
N GLU A 173 -22.04 0.56 -6.50
CA GLU A 173 -23.46 0.74 -6.19
C GLU A 173 -24.24 1.38 -7.34
N LEU A 174 -23.64 2.37 -8.03
CA LEU A 174 -24.26 3.03 -9.18
C LEU A 174 -24.44 2.09 -10.38
N THR A 175 -23.43 1.27 -10.70
CA THR A 175 -23.48 0.37 -11.85
C THR A 175 -24.12 -0.98 -11.52
N GLY A 176 -24.24 -1.33 -10.24
CA GLY A 176 -24.60 -2.67 -9.79
C GLY A 176 -23.53 -3.73 -10.12
N SER A 177 -22.29 -3.29 -10.40
CA SER A 177 -21.19 -4.14 -10.85
C SER A 177 -19.82 -3.55 -10.51
N GLY A 178 -18.82 -4.40 -10.32
CA GLY A 178 -17.47 -3.99 -9.93
C GLY A 178 -17.19 -4.20 -8.45
N GLU A 179 -15.97 -3.86 -8.08
CA GLU A 179 -15.42 -4.11 -6.75
C GLU A 179 -15.93 -3.06 -5.75
N LYS A 180 -16.21 -3.49 -4.52
CA LYS A 180 -16.42 -2.58 -3.40
C LYS A 180 -15.17 -2.59 -2.54
N VAL A 181 -14.71 -1.41 -2.18
CA VAL A 181 -13.49 -1.22 -1.42
C VAL A 181 -13.84 -0.66 -0.05
N HIS A 182 -13.51 -1.44 0.98
CA HIS A 182 -13.82 -1.19 2.38
C HIS A 182 -12.53 -0.84 3.12
N GLN A 183 -12.49 0.30 3.82
CA GLN A 183 -11.36 0.63 4.69
C GLN A 183 -11.40 -0.22 5.95
N VAL A 184 -10.24 -0.67 6.42
CA VAL A 184 -10.13 -1.45 7.67
C VAL A 184 -9.35 -0.64 8.69
N ASP A 185 -10.04 -0.17 9.72
CA ASP A 185 -9.46 0.68 10.76
C ASP A 185 -9.07 -0.09 12.03
N ASP A 186 -8.48 0.62 12.99
CA ASP A 186 -8.06 0.02 14.27
C ASP A 186 -9.26 -0.46 15.12
N ASP A 187 -10.43 0.18 15.00
CA ASP A 187 -11.63 -0.20 15.74
C ASP A 187 -12.17 -1.57 15.27
N ASP A 188 -12.09 -1.85 13.95
CA ASP A 188 -12.41 -3.15 13.36
C ASP A 188 -11.48 -4.26 13.86
N VAL A 189 -10.20 -3.93 14.06
CA VAL A 189 -9.16 -4.84 14.54
C VAL A 189 -9.37 -5.13 16.03
N GLU A 190 -9.63 -4.12 16.86
CA GLU A 190 -9.86 -4.27 18.30
C GLU A 190 -11.07 -5.18 18.59
N GLN A 191 -12.10 -5.12 17.75
CA GLN A 191 -13.27 -6.01 17.83
C GLN A 191 -12.97 -7.47 17.46
N THR A 192 -11.75 -7.78 17.00
CA THR A 192 -11.33 -9.11 16.55
C THR A 192 -10.14 -9.65 17.38
N PRO A 193 -10.28 -9.83 18.72
CA PRO A 193 -9.14 -10.13 19.61
C PRO A 193 -8.49 -11.50 19.34
N ASN A 194 -9.22 -12.46 18.78
CA ASN A 194 -8.73 -13.83 18.50
C ASN A 194 -8.31 -14.03 17.04
N ILE A 195 -7.80 -12.98 16.38
CA ILE A 195 -7.49 -12.97 14.95
C ILE A 195 -6.64 -14.17 14.50
N SER A 196 -5.63 -14.57 15.28
CA SER A 196 -4.75 -15.71 14.93
C SER A 196 -5.50 -17.05 14.86
N THR A 197 -6.46 -17.27 15.76
CA THR A 197 -7.30 -18.48 15.74
C THR A 197 -8.28 -18.44 14.57
N LEU A 198 -8.87 -17.26 14.32
CA LEU A 198 -9.81 -17.06 13.23
C LEU A 198 -9.15 -17.26 11.87
N LEU A 199 -7.97 -16.66 11.63
CA LEU A 199 -7.15 -16.84 10.42
C LEU A 199 -6.90 -18.31 10.12
N ARG A 200 -6.39 -19.09 11.10
CA ARG A 200 -6.14 -20.53 10.92
C ARG A 200 -7.41 -21.27 10.55
N SER A 201 -8.50 -21.02 11.26
CA SER A 201 -9.78 -21.70 11.00
C SER A 201 -10.38 -21.35 9.64
N ALA A 202 -10.38 -20.07 9.24
CA ALA A 202 -10.94 -19.60 7.98
C ALA A 202 -10.12 -20.09 6.78
N SER A 203 -8.79 -20.05 6.91
CA SER A 203 -7.87 -20.44 5.84
C SER A 203 -8.03 -21.89 5.36
N THR A 204 -8.62 -22.75 6.17
CA THR A 204 -8.87 -24.17 5.85
C THR A 204 -10.32 -24.48 5.50
N ASP A 205 -11.19 -23.47 5.45
CA ASP A 205 -12.60 -23.62 5.09
C ASP A 205 -12.92 -22.82 3.83
N GLY A 206 -13.10 -23.53 2.71
CA GLY A 206 -13.41 -22.92 1.42
C GLY A 206 -14.74 -22.16 1.39
N SER A 207 -15.66 -22.43 2.34
CA SER A 207 -16.92 -21.68 2.47
C SER A 207 -16.76 -20.34 3.18
N ARG A 208 -15.58 -20.07 3.74
CA ARG A 208 -15.22 -18.87 4.49
C ARG A 208 -14.15 -18.03 3.77
N ALA A 209 -14.12 -18.07 2.43
CA ALA A 209 -13.14 -17.33 1.63
C ALA A 209 -13.21 -15.83 1.90
N GLU A 210 -14.39 -15.24 1.78
CA GLU A 210 -14.62 -13.81 2.06
C GLU A 210 -14.26 -13.42 3.50
N GLU A 211 -14.61 -14.26 4.48
CA GLU A 211 -14.20 -14.02 5.88
C GLU A 211 -12.68 -14.09 6.05
N PHE A 212 -12.01 -14.99 5.32
CA PHE A 212 -10.56 -15.09 5.34
C PHE A 212 -9.89 -13.85 4.74
N GLU A 213 -10.41 -13.29 3.64
CA GLU A 213 -9.95 -12.04 3.03
C GLU A 213 -10.04 -10.87 4.03
N GLN A 214 -11.19 -10.71 4.69
CA GLN A 214 -11.39 -9.70 5.74
C GLN A 214 -10.41 -9.88 6.91
N LEU A 215 -10.17 -11.13 7.34
CA LEU A 215 -9.22 -11.41 8.42
C LEU A 215 -7.77 -11.11 8.00
N VAL A 216 -7.41 -11.32 6.73
CA VAL A 216 -6.10 -10.95 6.20
C VAL A 216 -5.95 -9.43 6.20
N ALA A 217 -6.96 -8.68 5.75
CA ALA A 217 -6.92 -7.21 5.82
C ALA A 217 -6.71 -6.71 7.26
N LYS A 218 -7.51 -7.22 8.21
CA LYS A 218 -7.37 -6.90 9.64
C LYS A 218 -6.00 -7.28 10.21
N ALA A 219 -5.40 -8.37 9.73
CA ALA A 219 -4.07 -8.77 10.16
C ALA A 219 -3.02 -7.75 9.72
N PHE A 220 -3.05 -7.30 8.47
CA PHE A 220 -2.12 -6.29 7.98
C PHE A 220 -2.37 -4.90 8.60
N THR A 221 -3.63 -4.52 8.90
CA THR A 221 -3.90 -3.33 9.72
C THR A 221 -3.27 -3.45 11.10
N ARG A 222 -3.38 -4.61 11.77
CA ARG A 222 -2.73 -4.85 13.07
C ARG A 222 -1.20 -4.82 13.01
N LEU A 223 -0.61 -5.20 11.87
CA LEU A 223 0.82 -5.01 11.61
C LEU A 223 1.23 -3.53 11.48
N GLY A 224 0.26 -2.62 11.39
CA GLY A 224 0.43 -1.17 11.30
C GLY A 224 0.33 -0.62 9.88
N CYS A 225 -0.21 -1.39 8.93
CA CYS A 225 -0.37 -0.96 7.55
C CYS A 225 -1.71 -0.23 7.34
N GLU A 226 -1.78 0.70 6.39
CA GLU A 226 -3.06 1.24 5.92
C GLU A 226 -3.65 0.28 4.89
N THR A 227 -4.71 -0.44 5.26
CA THR A 227 -5.27 -1.52 4.44
C THR A 227 -6.70 -1.29 4.02
N LYS A 228 -7.05 -1.88 2.87
CA LYS A 228 -8.39 -1.96 2.34
C LYS A 228 -8.71 -3.41 2.00
N TRP A 229 -9.95 -3.82 2.26
CA TRP A 229 -10.51 -5.08 1.77
C TRP A 229 -11.36 -4.81 0.52
N ILE A 230 -11.23 -5.67 -0.48
CA ILE A 230 -11.91 -5.54 -1.77
C ILE A 230 -12.94 -6.67 -1.88
N GLU A 231 -14.23 -6.34 -1.76
CA GLU A 231 -15.35 -7.27 -1.89
C GLU A 231 -15.76 -7.43 -3.35
N GLY A 232 -15.94 -8.68 -3.77
CA GLY A 232 -16.43 -9.01 -5.12
C GLY A 232 -15.41 -8.76 -6.23
N GLY A 233 -14.15 -8.50 -5.86
CA GLY A 233 -13.01 -8.49 -6.77
C GLY A 233 -12.74 -9.87 -7.34
N GLY A 234 -12.28 -9.93 -8.59
CA GLY A 234 -11.94 -11.19 -9.25
C GLY A 234 -10.63 -11.78 -8.75
N ASP A 235 -9.66 -10.91 -8.44
CA ASP A 235 -8.25 -11.30 -8.39
C ASP A 235 -7.36 -10.45 -7.44
N THR A 236 -7.93 -9.51 -6.67
CA THR A 236 -7.21 -8.83 -5.58
C THR A 236 -8.15 -8.67 -4.40
N ASP A 237 -7.80 -9.30 -3.29
CA ASP A 237 -8.67 -9.37 -2.11
C ASP A 237 -8.38 -8.25 -1.10
N VAL A 238 -7.11 -7.86 -0.96
CA VAL A 238 -6.65 -6.87 0.02
C VAL A 238 -5.59 -5.98 -0.60
N GLU A 239 -5.62 -4.68 -0.28
CA GLU A 239 -4.67 -3.69 -0.76
C GLU A 239 -4.06 -2.92 0.42
N ILE A 240 -2.73 -2.83 0.46
CA ILE A 240 -1.97 -1.99 1.38
C ILE A 240 -1.54 -0.74 0.62
N ASN A 241 -1.83 0.44 1.16
CA ASN A 241 -1.43 1.73 0.56
C ASN A 241 -0.21 2.35 1.24
N SER A 242 0.04 2.00 2.51
CA SER A 242 1.12 2.55 3.33
C SER A 242 1.67 1.47 4.27
N PRO A 243 3.00 1.39 4.46
CA PRO A 243 4.03 2.31 3.95
C PRO A 243 4.50 2.06 2.50
N MET A 244 4.06 0.99 1.85
CA MET A 244 4.30 0.75 0.41
C MET A 244 3.04 0.18 -0.24
N HIS A 245 2.91 0.28 -1.57
CA HIS A 245 1.72 -0.20 -2.27
C HIS A 245 1.83 -1.70 -2.56
N VAL A 246 1.02 -2.53 -1.89
CA VAL A 246 1.06 -3.99 -2.05
C VAL A 246 -0.34 -4.53 -2.26
N VAL A 247 -0.51 -5.42 -3.24
CA VAL A 247 -1.74 -6.21 -3.38
C VAL A 247 -1.57 -7.58 -2.74
N ILE A 248 -2.62 -8.06 -2.10
CA ILE A 248 -2.64 -9.33 -1.40
C ILE A 248 -3.79 -10.19 -1.90
N GLU A 249 -3.46 -11.43 -2.22
CA GLU A 249 -4.39 -12.46 -2.64
C GLU A 249 -4.51 -13.54 -1.55
N ALA A 250 -5.70 -13.71 -0.98
CA ALA A 250 -6.00 -14.62 0.11
C ALA A 250 -6.68 -15.90 -0.40
N LYS A 251 -5.97 -17.04 -0.35
CA LYS A 251 -6.48 -18.33 -0.82
C LYS A 251 -6.73 -19.32 0.33
N THR A 252 -8.00 -19.69 0.53
CA THR A 252 -8.38 -20.77 1.46
C THR A 252 -8.16 -22.16 0.84
N ARG A 253 -7.72 -23.16 1.62
CA ARG A 253 -7.56 -24.54 1.14
C ARG A 253 -7.89 -25.57 2.23
N SER A 254 -8.93 -26.37 2.00
CA SER A 254 -9.33 -27.45 2.92
C SER A 254 -8.31 -28.58 3.06
N SER A 255 -7.43 -28.75 2.06
CA SER A 255 -6.27 -29.65 2.15
C SER A 255 -5.12 -29.09 3.00
N GLY A 256 -5.22 -27.85 3.50
CA GLY A 256 -4.17 -27.14 4.22
C GLY A 256 -3.02 -26.63 3.34
N LYS A 257 -3.04 -26.94 2.04
CA LYS A 257 -2.01 -26.51 1.08
C LYS A 257 -2.59 -26.13 -0.27
N LEU A 258 -2.04 -25.06 -0.84
CA LEU A 258 -2.26 -24.57 -2.19
C LEU A 258 -1.41 -25.37 -3.19
N ASN A 259 -2.07 -26.00 -4.16
CA ASN A 259 -1.42 -26.87 -5.15
C ASN A 259 -1.30 -26.24 -6.55
N THR A 260 -2.07 -25.19 -6.84
CA THR A 260 -2.09 -24.47 -8.11
C THR A 260 -2.30 -22.99 -7.84
N LEU A 261 -1.66 -22.15 -8.64
CA LEU A 261 -1.70 -20.70 -8.54
C LEU A 261 -1.55 -20.13 -9.94
N GLU A 262 -2.46 -19.25 -10.35
CA GLU A 262 -2.37 -18.47 -11.59
C GLU A 262 -1.53 -17.22 -11.32
N ALA A 263 -0.23 -17.40 -11.06
CA ALA A 263 0.66 -16.31 -10.61
C ALA A 263 0.75 -15.16 -11.63
N THR A 264 0.66 -15.47 -12.93
CA THR A 264 0.67 -14.47 -13.99
C THR A 264 -0.56 -13.56 -13.95
N ASN A 265 -1.73 -14.06 -13.55
CA ASN A 265 -2.91 -13.20 -13.35
C ASN A 265 -2.67 -12.24 -12.18
N ILE A 266 -2.16 -12.74 -11.05
CA ILE A 266 -1.89 -11.90 -9.87
C ILE A 266 -0.87 -10.80 -10.21
N ASP A 267 0.18 -11.13 -10.95
CA ASP A 267 1.18 -10.15 -11.41
C ASP A 267 0.59 -9.16 -12.44
N LYS A 268 -0.35 -9.60 -13.29
CA LYS A 268 -1.16 -8.71 -14.14
C LYS A 268 -1.95 -7.70 -13.29
N HIS A 269 -2.68 -8.14 -12.28
CA HIS A 269 -3.48 -7.25 -11.42
C HIS A 269 -2.62 -6.31 -10.57
N ARG A 270 -1.50 -6.81 -10.04
CA ARG A 270 -0.49 -5.97 -9.36
C ARG A 270 -0.09 -4.78 -10.24
N ARG A 271 0.25 -5.04 -11.50
CA ARG A 271 0.63 -4.00 -12.48
C ARG A 271 -0.53 -3.05 -12.82
N GLN A 272 -1.72 -3.59 -13.05
CA GLN A 272 -2.92 -2.78 -13.32
C GLN A 272 -3.25 -1.81 -12.17
N LYS A 273 -3.08 -2.25 -10.92
CA LYS A 273 -3.27 -1.42 -9.73
C LYS A 273 -2.07 -0.50 -9.47
N GLY A 274 -0.93 -0.69 -10.15
CA GLY A 274 0.29 0.08 -9.94
C GLY A 274 1.04 -0.28 -8.65
N ALA A 275 0.80 -1.47 -8.09
CA ALA A 275 1.38 -1.90 -6.84
C ALA A 275 2.85 -2.33 -6.98
N ASP A 276 3.65 -1.98 -5.98
CA ASP A 276 5.07 -2.28 -5.91
C ASP A 276 5.33 -3.79 -5.81
N HIS A 277 4.47 -4.51 -5.10
CA HIS A 277 4.61 -5.94 -4.87
C HIS A 277 3.28 -6.67 -4.73
N ALA A 278 3.31 -8.00 -4.83
CA ALA A 278 2.15 -8.84 -4.60
C ALA A 278 2.47 -10.03 -3.68
N ILE A 279 1.56 -10.30 -2.74
CA ILE A 279 1.69 -11.35 -1.73
C ILE A 279 0.50 -12.31 -1.84
N VAL A 280 0.77 -13.61 -1.87
CA VAL A 280 -0.26 -14.64 -1.77
C VAL A 280 -0.27 -15.19 -0.36
N VAL A 281 -1.41 -15.12 0.32
CA VAL A 281 -1.62 -15.63 1.68
C VAL A 281 -2.46 -16.90 1.64
N ALA A 282 -1.97 -17.99 2.22
CA ALA A 282 -2.66 -19.28 2.23
C ALA A 282 -2.28 -20.11 3.46
N PRO A 283 -3.03 -21.18 3.84
CA PRO A 283 -2.63 -22.05 4.95
C PRO A 283 -1.29 -22.77 4.71
N GLY A 284 -0.86 -22.89 3.46
CA GLY A 284 0.42 -23.47 3.07
C GLY A 284 0.55 -23.64 1.57
N PHE A 285 1.75 -23.93 1.08
CA PHE A 285 2.05 -24.00 -0.36
C PHE A 285 2.75 -25.31 -0.74
N ALA A 286 2.45 -25.83 -1.93
CA ALA A 286 3.25 -26.87 -2.55
C ALA A 286 4.53 -26.26 -3.18
N PRO A 287 5.68 -26.97 -3.23
CA PRO A 287 6.93 -26.42 -3.77
C PRO A 287 6.79 -25.81 -5.17
N LYS A 288 6.06 -26.47 -6.08
CA LYS A 288 5.77 -25.94 -7.42
C LYS A 288 5.02 -24.60 -7.43
N VAL A 289 4.21 -24.33 -6.40
CA VAL A 289 3.49 -23.06 -6.27
C VAL A 289 4.44 -21.96 -5.84
N ILE A 290 5.36 -22.27 -4.92
CA ILE A 290 6.43 -21.36 -4.49
C ILE A 290 7.33 -21.01 -5.68
N GLU A 291 7.75 -22.01 -6.47
CA GLU A 291 8.56 -21.79 -7.68
C GLU A 291 7.82 -20.91 -8.70
N ASN A 292 6.53 -21.16 -8.93
CA ASN A 292 5.71 -20.35 -9.84
C ASN A 292 5.58 -18.90 -9.35
N ALA A 293 5.24 -18.70 -8.07
CA ALA A 293 5.15 -17.38 -7.46
C ALA A 293 6.47 -16.61 -7.57
N THR A 294 7.59 -17.26 -7.22
CA THR A 294 8.94 -16.66 -7.29
C THR A 294 9.29 -16.24 -8.72
N THR A 295 8.93 -17.05 -9.71
CA THR A 295 9.20 -16.77 -11.13
C THR A 295 8.44 -15.54 -11.63
N ASN A 296 7.26 -15.26 -11.06
CA ASN A 296 6.45 -14.09 -11.36
C ASN A 296 6.66 -12.97 -10.31
N GLU A 297 7.79 -13.00 -9.61
CA GLU A 297 8.19 -11.98 -8.63
C GLU A 297 7.22 -11.79 -7.45
N LEU A 298 6.41 -12.80 -7.12
CA LEU A 298 5.45 -12.77 -6.02
C LEU A 298 6.04 -13.35 -4.72
N THR A 299 5.49 -12.93 -3.58
CA THR A 299 5.77 -13.56 -2.27
C THR A 299 4.68 -14.54 -1.89
N THR A 300 5.05 -15.72 -1.37
CA THR A 300 4.08 -16.62 -0.71
C THR A 300 4.25 -16.53 0.80
N LEU A 301 3.20 -16.17 1.51
CA LEU A 301 3.16 -16.03 2.96
C LEU A 301 2.18 -17.03 3.56
N THR A 302 2.63 -17.89 4.48
CA THR A 302 1.70 -18.80 5.15
C THR A 302 0.93 -18.07 6.25
N VAL A 303 -0.26 -18.58 6.59
CA VAL A 303 -1.04 -18.07 7.74
C VAL A 303 -0.25 -18.19 9.04
N ASP A 304 0.60 -19.21 9.16
CA ASP A 304 1.40 -19.43 10.35
C ASP A 304 2.49 -18.36 10.47
N ASP A 305 3.19 -18.06 9.38
CA ASP A 305 4.19 -17.00 9.33
C ASP A 305 3.57 -15.60 9.52
N LEU A 306 2.37 -15.36 8.99
CA LEU A 306 1.63 -14.12 9.24
C LEU A 306 1.31 -13.96 10.75
N ILE A 307 0.99 -15.06 11.44
CA ILE A 307 0.76 -15.05 12.89
C ILE A 307 2.07 -14.81 13.66
N GLU A 308 3.18 -15.36 13.20
CA GLU A 308 4.52 -15.09 13.77
C GLU A 308 4.92 -13.61 13.64
N LEU A 309 4.56 -12.95 12.53
CA LEU A 309 4.73 -11.50 12.35
C LEU A 309 3.84 -10.69 13.31
N LEU A 310 2.58 -11.09 13.48
CA LEU A 310 1.64 -10.45 14.41
C LEU A 310 2.15 -10.52 15.86
N ASP A 311 2.67 -11.67 16.28
CA ASP A 311 3.21 -11.84 17.63
C ASP A 311 4.43 -10.92 17.87
N ARG A 312 5.32 -10.79 16.88
CA ARG A 312 6.48 -9.89 16.95
C ARG A 312 6.08 -8.43 16.97
N ARG A 313 5.08 -8.02 16.17
CA ARG A 313 4.50 -6.68 16.22
C ARG A 313 3.96 -6.38 17.61
N ASP A 314 3.14 -7.26 18.17
CA ASP A 314 2.49 -7.05 19.47
C ASP A 314 3.52 -7.01 20.63
N ARG A 315 4.56 -7.85 20.58
CA ARG A 315 5.55 -7.95 21.66
C ARG A 315 6.66 -6.91 21.60
N TYR A 316 7.15 -6.62 20.39
CA TYR A 316 8.37 -5.82 20.20
C TYR A 316 8.13 -4.53 19.42
N ALA A 317 6.88 -4.22 19.05
CA ALA A 317 6.52 -3.05 18.24
C ALA A 317 7.38 -2.96 16.97
N VAL A 318 7.61 -4.10 16.30
CA VAL A 318 8.25 -4.15 14.98
C VAL A 318 7.45 -3.27 14.02
N THR A 319 8.13 -2.42 13.27
CA THR A 319 7.46 -1.44 12.40
C THR A 319 6.92 -2.09 11.11
N PRO A 320 5.81 -1.59 10.53
CA PRO A 320 5.29 -2.11 9.27
C PRO A 320 6.32 -2.01 8.13
N GLU A 321 7.19 -0.98 8.14
CA GLU A 321 8.27 -0.80 7.17
C GLU A 321 9.27 -1.96 7.19
N GLN A 322 9.69 -2.39 8.39
CA GLN A 322 10.60 -3.53 8.54
C GLN A 322 9.96 -4.84 8.08
N ILE A 323 8.66 -5.02 8.33
CA ILE A 323 7.93 -6.22 7.94
C ILE A 323 7.75 -6.25 6.41
N LEU A 324 7.31 -5.13 5.81
CA LEU A 324 7.09 -5.05 4.37
C LEU A 324 8.41 -5.12 3.58
N ASP A 325 9.53 -4.62 4.08
CA ASP A 325 10.85 -4.79 3.42
C ASP A 325 11.23 -6.27 3.24
N LEU A 326 10.80 -7.15 4.15
CA LEU A 326 11.03 -8.59 4.06
C LEU A 326 9.95 -9.30 3.23
N LEU A 327 8.70 -8.84 3.31
CA LEU A 327 7.59 -9.39 2.54
C LEU A 327 7.63 -9.01 1.06
N ALA A 328 8.19 -7.85 0.71
CA ALA A 328 8.33 -7.37 -0.67
C ALA A 328 9.48 -8.03 -1.45
N ARG A 329 10.13 -9.05 -0.89
CA ARG A 329 11.17 -9.82 -1.57
C ARG A 329 10.54 -11.06 -2.22
N PRO A 330 10.65 -11.27 -3.55
CA PRO A 330 10.08 -12.44 -4.20
C PRO A 330 10.45 -13.78 -3.56
N GLY A 331 9.52 -14.73 -3.59
CA GLY A 331 9.69 -16.10 -3.08
C GLY A 331 8.97 -16.40 -1.78
N ALA A 332 9.26 -17.56 -1.19
CA ALA A 332 8.64 -17.95 0.07
C ALA A 332 9.14 -17.09 1.22
N PHE A 333 8.22 -16.59 2.04
CA PHE A 333 8.55 -16.07 3.36
C PHE A 333 8.71 -17.26 4.31
N GLN A 334 9.90 -17.43 4.89
CA GLN A 334 10.25 -18.59 5.73
C GLN A 334 11.13 -18.15 6.92
N ASP A 335 11.56 -19.13 7.72
CA ASP A 335 12.41 -18.96 8.90
C ASP A 335 13.64 -18.09 8.65
N ASP A 336 14.28 -18.17 7.48
CA ASP A 336 15.46 -17.34 7.16
C ASP A 336 15.15 -15.83 7.13
N ARG A 337 13.93 -15.44 6.75
CA ARG A 337 13.47 -14.04 6.80
C ARG A 337 12.99 -13.66 8.20
N LEU A 338 12.39 -14.60 8.93
CA LEU A 338 12.06 -14.38 10.35
C LEU A 338 13.33 -14.19 11.19
N ASP A 339 14.39 -14.94 10.91
CA ASP A 339 15.70 -14.82 11.56
C ASP A 339 16.28 -13.41 11.34
N LEU A 340 16.19 -12.84 10.13
CA LEU A 340 16.60 -11.45 9.87
C LEU A 340 15.79 -10.43 10.68
N LEU A 341 14.50 -10.70 10.89
CA LEU A 341 13.66 -9.84 11.72
C LEU A 341 14.01 -9.97 13.20
N ASP A 342 14.28 -11.19 13.65
CA ASP A 342 14.69 -11.52 15.02
C ASP A 342 16.06 -10.93 15.34
N GLU A 343 17.02 -10.95 14.41
CA GLU A 343 18.30 -10.24 14.54
C GLU A 343 18.09 -8.75 14.80
N SER A 344 17.17 -8.10 14.08
CA SER A 344 16.85 -6.69 14.33
C SER A 344 16.14 -6.45 15.67
N ILE A 345 15.40 -7.43 16.18
CA ILE A 345 14.76 -7.35 17.50
C ILE A 345 15.84 -7.51 18.58
N ASP A 346 16.74 -8.48 18.43
CA ASP A 346 17.83 -8.75 19.35
C ASP A 346 18.78 -7.55 19.44
N ASP A 347 19.14 -6.93 18.31
CA ASP A 347 19.91 -5.67 18.29
C ASP A 347 19.26 -4.56 19.14
N ARG A 348 17.93 -4.48 19.15
CA ARG A 348 17.17 -3.51 19.96
C ARG A 348 17.13 -3.90 21.43
N LEU A 349 17.06 -5.21 21.74
CA LEU A 349 17.12 -5.72 23.11
C LEU A 349 18.51 -5.47 23.72
N ASP A 350 19.58 -5.75 22.98
CA ASP A 350 20.97 -5.48 23.37
C ASP A 350 21.24 -3.99 23.59
N ALA A 351 20.65 -3.13 22.75
CA ALA A 351 20.66 -1.68 22.97
C ALA A 351 19.94 -1.29 24.28
N GLY A 352 18.88 -2.02 24.66
CA GLY A 352 18.22 -1.88 25.95
C GLY A 352 19.10 -2.34 27.12
N GLU A 353 19.86 -3.42 26.97
CA GLU A 353 20.82 -3.88 27.98
C GLU A 353 21.95 -2.88 28.20
N THR A 354 22.41 -2.22 27.13
CA THR A 354 23.40 -1.13 27.22
C THR A 354 22.94 -0.03 28.19
N ILE A 355 21.64 0.28 28.24
CA ILE A 355 21.09 1.24 29.20
C ILE A 355 21.32 0.76 30.64
N LEU A 356 21.05 -0.50 30.93
CA LEU A 356 21.22 -1.07 32.27
C LEU A 356 22.69 -1.16 32.68
N SER A 357 23.59 -1.52 31.74
CA SER A 357 25.03 -1.58 31.96
C SER A 357 25.61 -0.20 32.27
N VAL A 358 25.17 0.85 31.56
CA VAL A 358 25.60 2.24 31.83
C VAL A 358 25.14 2.72 33.20
N VAL A 359 23.88 2.49 33.58
CA VAL A 359 23.37 2.88 34.91
C VAL A 359 24.15 2.14 36.01
N SER A 360 24.38 0.84 35.85
CA SER A 360 25.13 0.02 36.80
C SER A 360 26.59 0.48 36.94
N ALA A 361 27.26 0.82 35.82
CA ALA A 361 28.63 1.32 35.83
C ALA A 361 28.74 2.67 36.53
N LEU A 362 27.78 3.59 36.31
CA LEU A 362 27.74 4.88 37.00
C LEU A 362 27.44 4.74 38.49
N GLU A 363 26.60 3.78 38.90
CA GLU A 363 26.35 3.52 40.34
C GLU A 363 27.60 3.01 41.06
N ARG A 364 28.45 2.23 40.37
CA ARG A 364 29.72 1.74 40.92
C ARG A 364 30.82 2.79 40.94
N ALA A 365 30.67 3.88 40.20
CA ALA A 365 31.66 4.95 40.17
C ALA A 365 31.55 5.81 41.44
N ASP A 366 32.64 5.90 42.20
CA ASP A 366 32.72 6.73 43.41
C ASP A 366 32.78 8.25 43.10
N SER A 367 32.89 8.63 41.83
CA SER A 367 33.01 10.01 41.35
C SER A 367 32.46 10.14 39.94
N PRO A 368 32.14 11.37 39.46
CA PRO A 368 31.72 11.58 38.08
C PRO A 368 32.70 10.95 37.07
N VAL A 369 32.16 10.29 36.06
CA VAL A 369 32.92 9.61 35.01
C VAL A 369 33.05 10.54 33.81
N ALA A 370 34.28 10.93 33.46
CA ALA A 370 34.54 12.03 32.54
C ALA A 370 33.93 11.85 31.14
N ASN A 371 33.98 10.62 30.60
CA ASN A 371 33.51 10.32 29.24
C ASN A 371 33.12 8.84 29.06
N ALA A 372 32.62 8.52 27.86
CA ALA A 372 32.20 7.17 27.51
C ALA A 372 33.32 6.12 27.52
N ALA A 373 34.56 6.49 27.19
CA ALA A 373 35.69 5.57 27.21
C ALA A 373 36.04 5.15 28.65
N ASP A 374 36.04 6.09 29.58
CA ASP A 374 36.25 5.81 31.01
C ASP A 374 35.13 4.95 31.58
N LEU A 375 33.88 5.21 31.19
CA LEU A 375 32.75 4.40 31.60
C LEU A 375 32.82 2.99 31.02
N ARG A 376 33.27 2.86 29.77
CA ARG A 376 33.48 1.57 29.11
C ARG A 376 34.44 0.68 29.90
N TRP A 377 35.51 1.24 30.47
CA TRP A 377 36.44 0.47 31.31
C TRP A 377 35.79 -0.10 32.57
N ILE A 378 34.83 0.61 33.15
CA ILE A 378 34.05 0.11 34.28
C ILE A 378 33.17 -1.06 33.83
N VAL A 379 32.50 -0.93 32.68
CA VAL A 379 31.66 -1.99 32.09
C VAL A 379 32.48 -3.24 31.73
N VAL A 380 33.70 -3.08 31.18
CA VAL A 380 34.64 -4.19 30.92
C VAL A 380 34.97 -4.97 32.21
N GLY A 381 34.99 -4.30 33.36
CA GLY A 381 35.21 -4.96 34.65
C GLY A 381 33.97 -5.69 35.20
N MET A 382 32.81 -5.52 34.57
CA MET A 382 31.52 -6.06 35.03
C MET A 382 30.97 -7.19 34.16
N HIS A 383 31.31 -7.19 32.87
CA HIS A 383 30.72 -8.08 31.86
C HIS A 383 31.78 -8.83 31.05
N ASP A 384 31.36 -9.88 30.36
CA ASP A 384 32.22 -10.58 29.40
C ASP A 384 32.57 -9.66 28.21
N PRO A 385 33.74 -9.82 27.58
CA PRO A 385 34.20 -8.92 26.51
C PRO A 385 33.25 -8.79 25.31
N SER A 386 32.43 -9.81 25.03
CA SER A 386 31.40 -9.81 23.97
C SER A 386 30.26 -8.84 24.26
N ASP A 387 30.00 -8.56 25.54
CA ASP A 387 28.80 -7.85 26.00
C ASP A 387 29.13 -6.38 26.35
N VAL A 388 30.37 -5.95 26.07
CA VAL A 388 30.83 -4.59 26.36
C VAL A 388 30.40 -3.65 25.24
N PRO A 389 29.50 -2.69 25.50
CA PRO A 389 29.01 -1.77 24.48
C PRO A 389 30.13 -0.90 23.89
N SER A 390 29.91 -0.41 22.68
CA SER A 390 30.85 0.53 22.05
C SER A 390 30.82 1.89 22.77
N GLU A 391 31.90 2.67 22.68
CA GLU A 391 31.91 4.04 23.22
C GLU A 391 30.81 4.93 22.62
N ARG A 392 30.44 4.66 21.36
CA ARG A 392 29.34 5.35 20.67
C ARG A 392 28.00 5.05 21.33
N ASP A 393 27.74 3.79 21.67
CA ASP A 393 26.46 3.38 22.27
C ASP A 393 26.35 3.85 23.72
N ILE A 394 27.47 3.83 24.45
CA ILE A 394 27.55 4.44 25.79
C ILE A 394 27.26 5.94 25.71
N THR A 395 27.84 6.65 24.74
CA THR A 395 27.60 8.09 24.55
C THR A 395 26.12 8.38 24.27
N ARG A 396 25.49 7.62 23.36
CA ARG A 396 24.06 7.75 23.04
C ARG A 396 23.19 7.47 24.27
N THR A 397 23.55 6.47 25.05
CA THR A 397 22.86 6.10 26.28
C THR A 397 22.95 7.19 27.34
N LEU A 398 24.14 7.78 27.54
CA LEU A 398 24.32 8.91 28.44
C LEU A 398 23.46 10.11 28.03
N GLN A 399 23.37 10.40 26.73
CA GLN A 399 22.50 11.45 26.20
C GLN A 399 21.01 11.15 26.48
N LEU A 400 20.56 9.92 26.24
CA LEU A 400 19.19 9.49 26.54
C LEU A 400 18.88 9.62 28.03
N LEU A 401 19.73 9.08 28.90
CA LEU A 401 19.53 9.08 30.35
C LEU A 401 19.61 10.49 30.98
N SER A 402 20.31 11.41 30.32
CA SER A 402 20.39 12.81 30.72
C SER A 402 19.21 13.64 30.22
N HIS A 403 18.38 13.10 29.31
CA HIS A 403 17.23 13.84 28.78
C HIS A 403 16.22 14.16 29.91
N PRO A 404 15.62 15.36 29.96
CA PRO A 404 14.74 15.77 31.08
C PRO A 404 13.52 14.87 31.33
N SER A 405 13.07 14.10 30.33
CA SER A 405 11.96 13.14 30.51
C SER A 405 12.34 11.90 31.33
N ILE A 406 13.64 11.59 31.43
CA ILE A 406 14.19 10.48 32.24
C ILE A 406 14.97 11.05 33.42
N SER A 407 15.94 11.94 33.16
CA SER A 407 16.75 12.66 34.14
C SER A 407 17.43 11.73 35.17
N ALA A 408 17.87 10.55 34.75
CA ALA A 408 18.55 9.58 35.62
C ALA A 408 20.06 9.85 35.74
N VAL A 409 20.64 10.53 34.75
CA VAL A 409 22.05 10.92 34.70
C VAL A 409 22.15 12.44 34.61
N GLU A 410 23.13 13.02 35.29
CA GLU A 410 23.45 14.44 35.19
C GLU A 410 24.86 14.61 34.63
N GLN A 411 25.01 15.52 33.68
CA GLN A 411 26.32 15.99 33.22
C GLN A 411 26.76 17.18 34.10
N VAL A 412 27.82 16.97 34.88
CA VAL A 412 28.50 17.99 35.69
C VAL A 412 29.83 18.39 35.04
N GLU A 413 30.53 19.35 35.63
CA GLU A 413 31.83 19.84 35.11
C GLU A 413 32.85 18.71 34.90
N ASP A 414 32.89 17.74 35.81
CA ASP A 414 33.84 16.62 35.80
C ASP A 414 33.34 15.37 35.05
N GLY A 415 32.18 15.43 34.38
CA GLY A 415 31.64 14.30 33.60
C GLY A 415 30.21 13.91 33.97
N TYR A 416 29.89 12.63 33.88
CA TYR A 416 28.55 12.09 34.10
C TYR A 416 28.46 11.40 35.46
N ARG A 417 27.35 11.60 36.16
CA ARG A 417 27.04 10.85 37.39
C ARG A 417 25.58 10.44 37.45
N LEU A 418 25.30 9.37 38.17
CA LEU A 418 23.93 8.98 38.49
C LEU A 418 23.36 9.92 39.56
N VAL A 419 22.12 10.39 39.38
CA VAL A 419 21.47 11.30 40.36
C VAL A 419 20.67 10.57 41.44
N THR A 420 20.51 9.25 41.29
CA THR A 420 19.70 8.38 42.16
C THR A 420 20.29 6.97 42.19
N SER A 421 19.71 6.02 42.93
CA SER A 421 20.12 4.60 42.87
C SER A 421 19.75 3.93 41.55
N TYR A 422 20.42 2.81 41.23
CA TYR A 422 20.12 1.97 40.06
C TYR A 422 18.64 1.61 39.97
N GLU A 423 18.05 1.12 41.06
CA GLU A 423 16.62 0.73 41.07
C GLU A 423 15.69 1.89 40.71
N ASN A 424 16.01 3.10 41.16
CA ASN A 424 15.22 4.29 40.85
C ASN A 424 15.48 4.79 39.43
N ALA A 425 16.72 4.71 38.93
CA ALA A 425 17.04 5.03 37.54
C ALA A 425 16.31 4.10 36.57
N VAL A 426 16.28 2.79 36.84
CA VAL A 426 15.51 1.82 36.04
C VAL A 426 14.00 2.13 36.09
N LYS A 427 13.46 2.56 37.24
CA LYS A 427 12.07 3.03 37.33
C LYS A 427 11.82 4.26 36.46
N LEU A 428 12.75 5.21 36.38
CA LEU A 428 12.64 6.40 35.52
C LEU A 428 12.67 6.03 34.04
N VAL A 429 13.53 5.10 33.62
CA VAL A 429 13.54 4.62 32.23
C VAL A 429 12.21 3.93 31.89
N ARG A 430 11.72 3.05 32.75
CA ARG A 430 10.44 2.35 32.54
C ARG A 430 9.23 3.29 32.53
N SER A 431 9.30 4.42 33.23
CA SER A 431 8.21 5.39 33.26
C SER A 431 8.10 6.21 31.97
N LEU A 432 9.09 6.14 31.06
CA LEU A 432 9.11 6.90 29.81
C LEU A 432 7.83 6.70 29.00
N ASN A 433 7.32 5.47 28.90
CA ASN A 433 6.05 5.19 28.23
C ASN A 433 4.89 6.01 28.83
N THR A 434 4.79 6.06 30.16
CA THR A 434 3.75 6.85 30.86
C THR A 434 3.93 8.36 30.64
N VAL A 435 5.17 8.86 30.60
CA VAL A 435 5.47 10.27 30.35
C VAL A 435 5.06 10.67 28.92
N VAL A 436 5.36 9.80 27.95
CA VAL A 436 5.00 10.01 26.54
C VAL A 436 3.49 9.92 26.35
N GLN A 437 2.82 8.90 26.89
CA GLN A 437 1.37 8.71 26.78
C GLN A 437 0.57 9.91 27.30
N LYS A 438 0.99 10.55 28.41
CA LYS A 438 0.30 11.76 28.90
C LYS A 438 0.43 12.96 27.97
N SER A 439 1.47 12.98 27.15
CA SER A 439 1.74 14.04 26.18
C SER A 439 1.09 13.73 24.84
N TRP A 440 0.87 12.44 24.54
CA TRP A 440 0.16 11.95 23.38
C TRP A 440 -1.34 12.24 23.53
N LYS A 441 -1.82 13.25 22.82
CA LYS A 441 -3.24 13.37 22.51
C LYS A 441 -3.40 12.75 21.13
N PRO A 442 -4.05 11.59 20.98
CA PRO A 442 -4.50 11.19 19.65
C PRO A 442 -5.40 12.33 19.17
N GLU A 443 -5.15 12.86 17.98
CA GLU A 443 -6.15 13.66 17.30
C GLU A 443 -7.33 12.73 17.08
N LEU A 444 -8.32 12.80 17.98
CA LEU A 444 -9.66 12.37 17.68
C LEU A 444 -10.04 13.12 16.40
N SER A 445 -10.24 12.37 15.33
CA SER A 445 -10.91 12.83 14.13
C SER A 445 -12.18 13.56 14.59
N ASN A 446 -12.13 14.89 14.52
CA ASN A 446 -13.29 15.74 14.72
C ASN A 446 -14.20 15.57 13.49
N SER A 447 -14.99 14.50 13.45
CA SER A 447 -16.25 14.47 12.72
C SER A 447 -17.37 14.80 13.70
N SER A 448 -17.48 16.08 14.02
CA SER A 448 -18.62 16.67 14.72
C SER A 448 -18.80 18.12 14.27
N ASN A 449 -19.51 18.30 13.16
CA ASN A 449 -20.65 19.23 13.03
C ASN A 449 -21.31 19.14 11.65
#